data_AF-A0A3P6F2E6-F1
#
_entry.id   AF-A0A3P6F2E6-F1
#
_cell.length_a   1.000
_cell.length_b   1.000
_cell.length_c   1.000
_cell.angle_alpha   90.00
_cell.angle_beta   90.00
_cell.angle_gamma   90.00
#
_symmetry.space_group_name_H-M   'P 1'
#
loop_
_entity.id
_entity.type
_entity.pdbx_description
1 polymer ?
#
loop_
_entity_poly.entity_id
_entity_poly.type
_entity_poly.pdbx_seq_one_letter_code
_entity_poly.pdbx_strand_id
1 'polypeptide(L)'
;IKEISHPPPAPVQEEEVVNLPSPADDKEKESANALAKSFIRSGINPNIIKSPSFAKFIRFLNPNFRPTVSILDKEVLEIHEECKELS
;
A
#
# COMPACT_ATOMS: atom_id res chain seq x y z
N ILE A 1 -57.55 18.33 -17.59
CA ILE A 1 -56.40 17.52 -17.13
C ILE A 1 -55.39 18.51 -16.57
N LYS A 2 -55.16 18.54 -15.26
CA LYS A 2 -54.18 19.44 -14.62
C LYS A 2 -52.84 18.71 -14.57
N GLU A 3 -51.82 19.26 -15.22
CA GLU A 3 -50.43 18.78 -15.05
C GLU A 3 -49.93 19.10 -13.64
N ILE A 4 -49.37 18.09 -12.97
CA ILE A 4 -48.72 18.22 -11.68
C ILE A 4 -47.22 18.28 -11.95
N SER A 5 -46.66 19.48 -11.86
CA SER A 5 -45.22 19.74 -11.96
C SER A 5 -44.54 19.31 -10.66
N HIS A 6 -43.58 18.38 -10.75
CA HIS A 6 -42.75 17.97 -9.63
C HIS A 6 -41.55 18.93 -9.51
N PRO A 7 -41.17 19.35 -8.29
CA PRO A 7 -39.97 20.16 -8.10
C PRO A 7 -38.69 19.31 -8.36
N PRO A 8 -37.60 19.93 -8.83
CA PRO A 8 -36.34 19.21 -9.06
C PRO A 8 -35.75 18.71 -7.72
N PRO A 9 -35.06 17.56 -7.72
CA PRO A 9 -34.43 17.03 -6.52
C PRO A 9 -33.30 17.95 -6.05
N ALA A 10 -33.21 18.13 -4.73
CA ALA A 10 -32.18 18.94 -4.08
C ALA A 10 -30.77 18.38 -4.35
N PRO A 11 -29.71 19.22 -4.34
CA PRO A 11 -28.34 18.74 -4.50
C PRO A 11 -27.98 17.82 -3.34
N VAL A 12 -27.56 16.59 -3.69
CA VAL A 12 -26.97 15.63 -2.77
C VAL A 12 -25.69 16.26 -2.24
N GLN A 13 -25.59 16.43 -0.92
CA GLN A 13 -24.36 16.88 -0.28
C GLN A 13 -23.34 15.75 -0.45
N GLU A 14 -22.23 16.04 -1.12
CA GLU A 14 -21.09 15.14 -1.25
C GLU A 14 -20.58 14.82 0.17
N GLU A 15 -20.80 13.58 0.63
CA GLU A 15 -20.11 13.05 1.79
C GLU A 15 -18.62 13.05 1.46
N GLU A 16 -17.89 14.02 2.02
CA GLU A 16 -16.44 14.00 2.10
C GLU A 16 -16.03 12.76 2.91
N VAL A 17 -15.74 11.68 2.20
CA VAL A 17 -15.10 10.49 2.77
C VAL A 17 -13.70 10.91 3.19
N VAL A 18 -13.58 11.36 4.43
CA VAL A 18 -12.29 11.55 5.11
C VAL A 18 -11.63 10.17 5.17
N ASN A 19 -10.72 9.92 4.22
CA ASN A 19 -9.89 8.73 4.18
C ASN A 19 -8.90 8.82 5.34
N LEU A 20 -9.34 8.39 6.51
CA LEU A 20 -8.47 8.29 7.68
C LEU A 20 -7.57 7.07 7.45
N PRO A 21 -6.24 7.24 7.34
CA PRO A 21 -5.32 6.12 7.13
C PRO A 21 -5.52 5.10 8.26
N SER A 22 -5.71 3.84 7.89
CA SER A 22 -5.90 2.77 8.86
C SER A 22 -4.58 2.55 9.61
N PRO A 23 -4.59 2.30 10.92
CA PRO A 23 -3.38 1.90 11.66
C PRO A 23 -2.69 0.64 11.11
N ALA A 24 -3.40 -0.14 10.29
CA ALA A 24 -2.83 -1.24 9.53
C ALA A 24 -1.88 -0.73 8.43
N ASP A 25 -2.25 0.35 7.74
CA ASP A 25 -1.47 0.96 6.64
C ASP A 25 -0.14 1.52 7.16
N ASP A 26 -0.14 2.11 8.36
CA ASP A 26 1.09 2.65 8.97
C ASP A 26 2.10 1.56 9.32
N LYS A 27 1.64 0.42 9.84
CA LYS A 27 2.50 -0.72 10.19
C LYS A 27 3.03 -1.45 8.97
N GLU A 28 2.20 -1.61 7.94
CA GLU A 28 2.60 -2.20 6.67
C GLU A 28 3.68 -1.33 6.01
N LYS A 29 3.44 -0.01 5.95
CA LYS A 29 4.41 0.97 5.44
C LYS A 29 5.73 0.98 6.22
N GLU A 30 5.67 0.94 7.55
CA GLU A 30 6.87 0.86 8.39
C GLU A 30 7.67 -0.42 8.12
N SER A 31 6.99 -1.55 7.96
CA SER A 31 7.62 -2.84 7.68
C SER A 31 8.28 -2.88 6.29
N ALA A 32 7.64 -2.30 5.27
CA ALA A 32 8.21 -2.17 3.94
C ALA A 32 9.47 -1.28 3.95
N ASN A 33 9.43 -0.15 4.65
CA ASN A 33 10.56 0.76 4.79
C ASN A 33 11.75 0.11 5.51
N ALA A 34 11.49 -0.62 6.60
CA ALA A 34 12.53 -1.36 7.32
C ALA A 34 13.19 -2.43 6.43
N LEU A 35 12.40 -3.15 5.63
CA LEU A 35 12.91 -4.17 4.71
C LEU A 35 13.76 -3.56 3.58
N ALA A 36 13.31 -2.47 2.98
CA ALA A 36 14.06 -1.75 1.95
C ALA A 36 15.42 -1.26 2.47
N LYS A 37 15.45 -0.63 3.65
CA LYS A 37 16.71 -0.21 4.31
C LYS A 37 17.64 -1.38 4.60
N SER A 38 17.10 -2.54 4.97
CA SER A 38 17.88 -3.75 5.19
C SER A 38 18.57 -4.23 3.90
N PHE A 39 17.85 -4.20 2.77
CA PHE A 39 18.41 -4.58 1.47
C PHE A 39 19.54 -3.65 1.03
N ILE A 40 19.33 -2.33 1.15
CA ILE A 40 20.34 -1.32 0.82
C ILE A 40 21.61 -1.55 1.65
N ARG A 41 21.47 -1.67 2.98
CA ARG A 41 22.61 -1.88 3.89
C ARG A 41 23.36 -3.17 3.62
N SER A 42 22.67 -4.22 3.18
CA SER A 42 23.23 -5.56 2.99
C SER A 42 23.68 -5.83 1.55
N GLY A 43 23.49 -4.88 0.63
CA GLY A 43 23.77 -5.07 -0.80
C GLY A 43 22.89 -6.16 -1.46
N ILE A 44 21.69 -6.41 -0.90
CA ILE A 44 20.77 -7.43 -1.42
C ILE A 44 19.99 -6.84 -2.58
N ASN A 45 19.92 -7.57 -3.70
CA ASN A 45 19.09 -7.18 -4.82
C ASN A 45 17.59 -7.26 -4.45
N PRO A 46 16.84 -6.14 -4.50
CA PRO A 46 15.44 -6.12 -4.08
C PRO A 46 14.55 -7.02 -4.93
N ASN A 47 14.95 -7.42 -6.14
CA ASN A 47 14.19 -8.37 -6.96
C ASN A 47 14.00 -9.75 -6.29
N ILE A 48 14.72 -10.05 -5.21
CA ILE A 48 14.48 -11.26 -4.41
C ILE A 48 13.04 -11.35 -3.90
N ILE A 49 12.34 -10.21 -3.69
CA ILE A 49 10.94 -10.19 -3.25
C ILE A 49 9.98 -10.84 -4.26
N LYS A 50 10.36 -10.87 -5.54
CA LYS A 50 9.58 -11.50 -6.62
C LYS A 50 9.66 -13.03 -6.57
N SER A 51 10.60 -13.58 -5.79
CA SER A 51 10.74 -15.02 -5.61
C SER A 51 9.62 -15.57 -4.72
N PRO A 52 8.85 -16.59 -5.16
CA PRO A 52 7.87 -17.26 -4.32
C PRO A 52 8.46 -17.83 -3.03
N SER A 53 9.74 -18.25 -3.07
CA SER A 53 10.46 -18.74 -1.89
C SER A 53 10.69 -17.65 -0.85
N PHE A 54 10.92 -16.41 -1.30
CA PHE A 54 11.07 -15.25 -0.39
C PHE A 54 9.74 -14.91 0.28
N ALA A 55 8.64 -14.87 -0.49
CA ALA A 55 7.30 -14.67 0.09
C ALA A 55 6.96 -15.76 1.12
N LYS A 56 7.32 -17.02 0.84
CA LYS A 56 7.14 -18.13 1.77
C LYS A 56 8.00 -17.97 3.03
N PHE A 57 9.24 -17.50 2.90
CA PHE A 57 10.14 -17.20 4.00
C PHE A 57 9.60 -16.08 4.90
N ILE A 58 9.15 -14.96 4.34
CA ILE A 58 8.52 -13.87 5.10
C ILE A 58 7.28 -14.35 5.85
N ARG A 59 6.44 -15.18 5.19
CA ARG A 59 5.26 -15.77 5.84
C ARG A 59 5.63 -16.76 6.97
N PHE A 60 6.78 -17.43 6.88
CA PHE A 60 7.29 -18.25 7.99
C PHE A 60 7.80 -17.40 9.16
N LEU A 61 8.44 -16.26 8.88
CA LEU A 61 8.92 -15.33 9.91
C LEU A 61 7.78 -14.59 10.61
N ASN A 62 6.71 -14.26 9.90
CA ASN A 62 5.51 -13.66 10.46
C ASN A 62 4.25 -14.27 9.83
N PRO A 63 3.63 -15.28 10.47
CA PRO A 63 2.43 -15.96 9.95
C PRO A 63 1.20 -15.06 9.78
N ASN A 64 1.17 -13.93 10.51
CA ASN A 64 0.10 -12.95 10.46
C ASN A 64 0.33 -11.88 9.37
N PHE A 65 1.54 -11.77 8.85
CA PHE A 65 1.88 -10.87 7.74
C PHE A 65 1.71 -11.63 6.43
N ARG A 66 0.67 -11.27 5.67
CA ARG A 66 0.36 -11.87 4.37
C ARG A 66 0.45 -10.82 3.26
N PRO A 67 1.60 -10.16 3.06
CA PRO A 67 1.71 -9.20 1.98
C PRO A 67 1.59 -9.96 0.66
N THR A 68 0.81 -9.42 -0.26
CA THR A 68 0.76 -9.96 -1.62
C THR A 68 1.96 -9.46 -2.41
N VAL A 69 2.36 -10.20 -3.45
CA VAL A 69 3.46 -9.80 -4.33
C VAL A 69 3.21 -8.40 -4.91
N SER A 70 1.96 -8.04 -5.23
CA SER A 70 1.61 -6.72 -5.74
C SER A 70 1.83 -5.59 -4.72
N ILE A 71 1.60 -5.83 -3.43
CA ILE A 71 1.84 -4.83 -2.37
C ILE A 71 3.35 -4.63 -2.20
N LEU A 72 4.11 -5.72 -2.14
CA LEU A 72 5.57 -5.66 -2.02
C LEU A 72 6.22 -4.97 -3.23
N ASP A 73 5.77 -5.27 -4.45
CA ASP A 73 6.34 -4.68 -5.67
C ASP A 73 6.09 -3.17 -5.72
N LYS A 74 4.89 -2.72 -5.37
CA LYS A 74 4.55 -1.29 -5.37
C LYS A 74 5.33 -0.52 -4.29
N GLU A 75 5.24 -0.95 -3.03
CA GLU A 75 5.82 -0.18 -1.93
C GLU A 75 7.35 -0.26 -1.87
N VAL A 76 7.93 -1.43 -2.16
CA VAL A 76 9.39 -1.59 -2.04
C VAL A 76 10.11 -0.94 -3.23
N LEU A 77 9.55 -0.97 -4.45
CA LEU A 77 10.19 -0.34 -5.61
C LEU A 77 10.09 1.19 -5.58
N GLU A 78 8.93 1.76 -5.22
CA GLU A 78 8.78 3.22 -5.10
C GLU A 78 9.74 3.78 -4.03
N ILE A 79 9.81 3.14 -2.86
CA ILE A 79 10.73 3.57 -1.79
C ILE A 79 12.20 3.41 -2.19
N HIS A 80 12.54 2.36 -2.95
CA HIS A 80 13.92 2.14 -3.40
C HIS A 80 14.39 3.19 -4.41
N GLU A 81 13.56 3.56 -5.38
CA GLU A 81 13.90 4.62 -6.35
C GLU A 81 14.04 5.99 -5.67
N GLU A 82 13.12 6.37 -4.78
CA GLU A 82 13.23 7.62 -4.02
C GLU A 82 14.53 7.71 -3.18
N CYS A 83 14.95 6.59 -2.58
CA CYS A 83 16.16 6.58 -1.75
C CYS A 83 17.47 6.59 -2.56
N LYS A 84 17.43 6.15 -3.83
CA LYS A 84 18.60 6.08 -4.70
C LYS A 84 18.97 7.43 -5.32
N GLU A 85 18.01 8.34 -5.50
CA GLU A 85 18.29 9.71 -5.97
C GLU A 85 18.88 10.62 -4.88
N LEU A 86 18.82 10.20 -3.61
CA LEU A 86 19.33 10.94 -2.45
C LEU A 86 20.74 10.52 -2.01
N SER A 87 21.35 9.54 -2.69
CA SER A 87 22.67 8.97 -2.39
C SER A 87 23.68 9.26 -3.49
#